data_AF-A0A9W7BDU4-F1
#
_entry.id   AF-A0A9W7BDU4-F1
#
_cell.length_a   1.000
_cell.length_b   1.000
_cell.length_c   1.000
_cell.angle_alpha   90.00
_cell.angle_beta   90.00
_cell.angle_gamma   90.00
#
_symmetry.space_group_name_H-M   'P 1'
#
loop_
_entity.id
_entity.type
_entity.pdbx_description
1 polymer ?
#
loop_
_entity_poly.entity_id
_entity_poly.type
_entity_poly.pdbx_seq_one_letter_code
_entity_poly.pdbx_strand_id
1 'polypeptide(L)'
;MESTNVESNPVSDDVVDTSTTIISSGQSQSEEESTLTHRALTDQLSEHTARDIPDPKERAVEAAGQMLERGDISQQEYDKIIANHNVYHSTPSGVSLSITPPTSTSPFSPLSNLSSMFTLFPQSHPSSLKDTRATFAVRAANKARERQSRRKQKIDHQRQKEIVSDTAEWERILEQNAPIDLGGVKELCCRGVPPKVRGRVWSKMIGNALCISRELWAIHEKRGGEMLERKRSRSQEADGGESDDNDVVTRPSSLSKDHTVLDIDVDLPRTFPILSFFHDGGEWENRLRGLLSAYCSYRPDVGYIQGMSFLAAMLLLNLDSCEAFTALSNLLNNPRYFSGGYSPEMKASHVAAFKSSFKANLPLLWKHFELHDVGHELFLIDWRLSIFCRILPLDLCVRVWDMFLREGETFFVKCSLGILKSLAPSLAKANDLMEIMKILKETMALDTELILANISQIKLAAVVESELGGGFGAGDGRARSSTLGGCAQS
;
A
#
# COMPACT_ATOMS: atom_id res chain seq x y z
N MET A 1 -73.18 -43.47 -27.79
CA MET A 1 -72.36 -42.29 -28.11
C MET A 1 -70.91 -42.62 -27.77
N GLU A 2 -70.26 -43.60 -28.41
CA GLU A 2 -69.93 -43.76 -29.85
C GLU A 2 -68.70 -42.90 -30.25
N SER A 3 -67.66 -43.41 -30.93
CA SER A 3 -67.45 -44.78 -31.44
C SER A 3 -65.96 -45.18 -31.61
N THR A 4 -65.80 -46.49 -31.80
CA THR A 4 -64.62 -47.36 -32.04
C THR A 4 -63.54 -46.93 -33.05
N ASN A 5 -62.28 -47.36 -32.81
CA ASN A 5 -61.25 -47.95 -33.73
C ASN A 5 -59.80 -47.64 -33.23
N VAL A 6 -58.75 -48.49 -33.24
CA VAL A 6 -58.41 -49.80 -33.87
C VAL A 6 -58.21 -49.71 -35.40
N GLU A 7 -57.02 -49.90 -36.01
CA GLU A 7 -55.66 -50.31 -35.59
C GLU A 7 -54.60 -49.48 -36.39
N SER A 8 -53.28 -49.75 -36.54
CA SER A 8 -52.40 -50.91 -36.31
C SER A 8 -50.96 -50.52 -35.87
N ASN A 9 -50.05 -51.51 -35.80
CA ASN A 9 -48.58 -51.35 -35.60
C ASN A 9 -47.83 -51.51 -36.98
N PRO A 10 -46.50 -51.26 -37.13
CA PRO A 10 -45.44 -52.09 -36.53
C PRO A 10 -44.13 -51.37 -36.07
N VAL A 11 -43.26 -52.17 -35.43
CA VAL A 11 -41.93 -51.83 -34.88
C VAL A 11 -40.83 -51.69 -35.96
N SER A 12 -39.88 -50.77 -35.74
CA SER A 12 -38.45 -50.94 -36.10
C SER A 12 -37.60 -50.01 -35.22
N ASP A 13 -36.46 -50.51 -34.73
CA ASP A 13 -35.49 -49.74 -33.95
C ASP A 13 -34.65 -48.82 -34.86
N ASP A 14 -34.22 -47.66 -34.34
CA ASP A 14 -32.79 -47.39 -34.20
C ASP A 14 -32.52 -46.18 -33.26
N VAL A 15 -31.40 -46.22 -32.54
CA VAL A 15 -30.99 -45.14 -31.62
C VAL A 15 -29.76 -44.43 -32.16
N VAL A 16 -29.90 -43.13 -32.47
CA VAL A 16 -28.76 -42.24 -32.72
C VAL A 16 -28.94 -40.94 -31.93
N ASP A 17 -27.93 -40.59 -31.15
CA ASP A 17 -27.94 -39.46 -30.22
C ASP A 17 -27.70 -38.11 -30.93
N THR A 18 -28.54 -37.12 -30.65
CA THR A 18 -28.40 -35.73 -31.14
C THR A 18 -28.28 -34.72 -30.00
N SER A 19 -27.48 -35.04 -28.97
CA SER A 19 -27.31 -34.21 -27.76
C SER A 19 -25.99 -33.41 -27.69
N THR A 20 -25.22 -33.32 -28.78
CA THR A 20 -23.78 -32.96 -28.73
C THR A 20 -23.37 -31.81 -29.66
N THR A 21 -24.19 -30.75 -29.82
CA THR A 21 -23.86 -29.65 -30.75
C THR A 21 -24.20 -28.23 -30.26
N ILE A 22 -24.91 -28.06 -29.13
CA ILE A 22 -25.34 -26.73 -28.65
C ILE A 22 -24.43 -26.14 -27.54
N ILE A 23 -23.66 -26.97 -26.83
CA ILE A 23 -22.79 -26.50 -25.73
C ILE A 23 -21.49 -25.85 -26.25
N SER A 24 -20.97 -26.30 -27.39
CA SER A 24 -19.68 -25.86 -27.95
C SER A 24 -19.63 -24.40 -28.42
N SER A 25 -20.78 -23.76 -28.70
CA SER A 25 -20.83 -22.40 -29.26
C SER A 25 -20.89 -21.30 -28.21
N GLY A 26 -21.26 -21.62 -26.97
CA GLY A 26 -21.29 -20.65 -25.86
C GLY A 26 -19.90 -20.31 -25.33
N GLN A 27 -19.06 -21.33 -25.09
CA GLN A 27 -17.71 -21.13 -24.56
C GLN A 27 -16.80 -20.40 -25.55
N SER A 28 -16.81 -20.80 -26.83
CA SER A 28 -15.97 -20.17 -27.86
C SER A 28 -16.25 -18.68 -28.04
N GLN A 29 -17.51 -18.24 -27.94
CA GLN A 29 -17.85 -16.81 -28.02
C GLN A 29 -17.34 -16.03 -26.80
N SER A 30 -17.39 -16.61 -25.60
CA SER A 30 -16.80 -15.97 -24.40
C SER A 30 -15.26 -15.91 -24.46
N GLU A 31 -14.62 -16.92 -25.05
CA GLU A 31 -13.16 -16.93 -25.26
C GLU A 31 -12.72 -15.94 -26.36
N GLU A 32 -13.49 -15.80 -27.45
CA GLU A 32 -13.23 -14.79 -28.47
C GLU A 32 -13.45 -13.36 -27.95
N GLU A 33 -14.52 -13.07 -27.20
CA GLU A 33 -14.75 -11.72 -26.64
C GLU A 33 -13.72 -11.39 -25.53
N SER A 34 -13.31 -12.38 -24.73
CA SER A 34 -12.20 -12.25 -23.77
C SER A 34 -10.86 -11.98 -24.46
N THR A 35 -10.49 -12.75 -25.48
CA THR A 35 -9.20 -12.55 -26.18
C THR A 35 -9.15 -11.27 -27.01
N LEU A 36 -10.29 -10.82 -27.56
CA LEU A 36 -10.42 -9.51 -28.21
C LEU A 36 -10.27 -8.35 -27.20
N THR A 37 -10.89 -8.44 -26.03
CA THR A 37 -10.74 -7.41 -24.98
C THR A 37 -9.34 -7.42 -24.36
N HIS A 38 -8.73 -8.59 -24.14
CA HIS A 38 -7.33 -8.73 -23.72
C HIS A 38 -6.36 -8.03 -24.67
N ARG A 39 -6.49 -8.23 -26.00
CA ARG A 39 -5.67 -7.52 -27.00
C ARG A 39 -5.92 -6.00 -26.94
N ALA A 40 -7.18 -5.57 -26.90
CA ALA A 40 -7.52 -4.15 -26.84
C ALA A 40 -6.98 -3.43 -25.57
N LEU A 41 -6.95 -4.09 -24.41
CA LEU A 41 -6.25 -3.55 -23.23
C LEU A 41 -4.72 -3.54 -23.42
N THR A 42 -4.14 -4.63 -23.94
CA THR A 42 -2.68 -4.75 -24.07
C THR A 42 -2.11 -3.68 -25.01
N ASP A 43 -2.75 -3.47 -26.16
CA ASP A 43 -2.27 -2.55 -27.19
C ASP A 43 -2.41 -1.07 -26.77
N GLN A 44 -3.40 -0.72 -25.94
CA GLN A 44 -3.61 0.66 -25.44
C GLN A 44 -2.71 1.06 -24.26
N LEU A 45 -2.01 0.12 -23.62
CA LEU A 45 -1.29 0.36 -22.36
C LEU A 45 0.25 0.25 -22.47
N SER A 46 0.77 0.03 -23.69
CA SER A 46 2.17 -0.37 -23.91
C SER A 46 3.19 0.78 -24.05
N GLU A 47 2.78 2.05 -24.08
CA GLU A 47 3.68 3.16 -24.50
C GLU A 47 4.62 3.75 -23.41
N HIS A 48 4.50 3.41 -22.13
CA HIS A 48 5.20 4.13 -21.04
C HIS A 48 5.82 3.26 -19.91
N THR A 49 6.93 2.56 -20.18
CA THR A 49 7.88 2.12 -19.13
C THR A 49 9.34 2.07 -19.61
N ALA A 50 10.17 3.04 -19.17
CA ALA A 50 11.64 2.93 -19.06
C ALA A 50 12.27 4.21 -18.45
N ARG A 51 12.14 4.39 -17.14
CA ARG A 51 12.99 5.29 -16.33
C ARG A 51 13.49 4.49 -15.14
N ASP A 52 14.74 4.66 -14.75
CA ASP A 52 15.30 3.94 -13.60
C ASP A 52 14.73 4.50 -12.30
N ILE A 53 13.86 3.72 -11.67
CA ILE A 53 13.22 4.06 -10.39
C ILE A 53 14.20 3.65 -9.27
N PRO A 54 14.52 4.55 -8.31
CA PRO A 54 15.25 4.17 -7.08
C PRO A 54 14.53 3.05 -6.34
N ASP A 55 15.25 2.02 -5.89
CA ASP A 55 14.68 0.90 -5.11
C ASP A 55 13.91 1.48 -3.89
N PRO A 56 12.67 1.04 -3.60
CA PRO A 56 11.96 1.40 -2.37
C PRO A 56 12.80 1.25 -1.09
N LYS A 57 13.82 0.38 -1.08
CA LYS A 57 14.77 0.22 0.02
C LYS A 57 15.80 1.36 0.12
N GLU A 58 16.25 1.97 -1.00
CA GLU A 58 17.10 3.19 -0.98
C GLU A 58 16.35 4.32 -0.21
N ARG A 59 15.03 4.38 -0.36
CA ARG A 59 14.18 5.44 0.22
C ARG A 59 13.79 5.17 1.67
N ALA A 60 13.63 3.90 2.06
CA ALA A 60 13.49 3.50 3.47
C ALA A 60 14.70 3.96 4.32
N VAL A 61 15.91 3.89 3.76
CA VAL A 61 17.13 4.44 4.36
C VAL A 61 17.09 5.97 4.45
N GLU A 62 16.60 6.65 3.42
CA GLU A 62 16.44 8.11 3.42
C GLU A 62 15.48 8.57 4.53
N ALA A 63 14.36 7.86 4.73
CA ALA A 63 13.42 8.11 5.83
C ALA A 63 14.06 7.88 7.21
N ALA A 64 14.81 6.78 7.38
CA ALA A 64 15.55 6.50 8.62
C ALA A 64 16.61 7.58 8.93
N GLY A 65 17.31 8.08 7.91
CA GLY A 65 18.29 9.17 8.06
C GLY A 65 17.63 10.46 8.55
N GLN A 66 16.44 10.77 8.05
CA GLN A 66 15.66 11.94 8.50
C GLN A 66 15.12 11.79 9.93
N MET A 67 14.91 10.57 10.42
CA MET A 67 14.57 10.29 11.82
C MET A 67 15.79 10.44 12.74
N LEU A 68 16.96 9.98 12.29
CA LEU A 68 18.23 10.19 12.99
C LEU A 68 18.58 11.69 13.11
N GLU A 69 18.39 12.48 12.04
CA GLU A 69 18.60 13.94 12.05
C GLU A 69 17.69 14.69 13.03
N ARG A 70 16.52 14.13 13.37
CA ARG A 70 15.59 14.70 14.37
C ARG A 70 15.90 14.28 15.80
N GLY A 71 16.72 13.23 15.97
CA GLY A 71 16.88 12.54 17.26
C GLY A 71 15.73 11.60 17.62
N ASP A 72 14.89 11.23 16.65
CA ASP A 72 13.78 10.28 16.85
C ASP A 72 14.31 8.85 17.06
N ILE A 73 15.45 8.51 16.44
CA ILE A 73 16.17 7.24 16.60
C ILE A 73 17.64 7.46 16.96
N SER A 74 18.25 6.50 17.65
CA SER A 74 19.69 6.50 17.91
C SER A 74 20.50 6.07 16.67
N GLN A 75 21.79 6.42 16.64
CA GLN A 75 22.73 5.95 15.61
C GLN A 75 22.76 4.41 15.54
N GLN A 76 22.66 3.70 16.68
CA GLN A 76 22.65 2.23 16.69
C GLN A 76 21.40 1.63 16.05
N GLU A 77 20.25 2.32 16.13
CA GLU A 77 19.03 1.89 15.44
C GLU A 77 19.10 2.20 13.95
N TYR A 78 19.63 3.36 13.56
CA TYR A 78 19.93 3.67 12.17
C TYR A 78 20.86 2.60 11.55
N ASP A 79 21.98 2.31 12.22
CA ASP A 79 22.97 1.33 11.75
C ASP A 79 22.38 -0.10 11.63
N LYS A 80 21.42 -0.47 12.50
CA LYS A 80 20.67 -1.74 12.38
C LYS A 80 19.81 -1.82 11.12
N ILE A 81 19.18 -0.71 10.70
CA ILE A 81 18.38 -0.66 9.46
C ILE A 81 19.31 -0.86 8.26
N ILE A 82 20.46 -0.18 8.25
CA ILE A 82 21.49 -0.36 7.22
C ILE A 82 22.00 -1.82 7.22
N ALA A 83 22.21 -2.43 8.38
CA ALA A 83 22.63 -3.82 8.49
C ALA A 83 21.58 -4.79 7.93
N ASN A 84 20.32 -4.70 8.37
CA ASN A 84 19.21 -5.54 7.91
C ASN A 84 18.99 -5.42 6.39
N HIS A 85 19.12 -4.21 5.82
CA HIS A 85 19.05 -4.01 4.37
C HIS A 85 20.20 -4.72 3.63
N ASN A 86 21.42 -4.71 4.18
CA ASN A 86 22.59 -5.34 3.54
C ASN A 86 22.56 -6.88 3.56
N VAL A 87 21.87 -7.51 4.51
CA VAL A 87 21.71 -8.99 4.55
C VAL A 87 21.13 -9.53 3.24
N TYR A 88 20.15 -8.84 2.66
CA TYR A 88 19.51 -9.24 1.40
C TYR A 88 20.33 -8.96 0.12
N HIS A 89 21.50 -8.32 0.23
CA HIS A 89 22.46 -8.21 -0.88
C HIS A 89 23.50 -9.35 -0.91
N SER A 90 23.50 -10.22 0.11
CA SER A 90 24.43 -11.35 0.19
C SER A 90 23.90 -12.61 -0.51
N THR A 91 23.84 -12.57 -1.85
CA THR A 91 23.81 -13.82 -2.63
C THR A 91 25.16 -14.53 -2.47
N PRO A 92 25.21 -15.78 -1.95
CA PRO A 92 26.48 -16.46 -1.67
C PRO A 92 27.11 -17.01 -2.96
N SER A 93 27.79 -16.12 -3.70
CA SER A 93 28.57 -16.43 -4.90
C SER A 93 29.85 -17.22 -4.56
N GLY A 94 29.70 -18.47 -4.10
CA GLY A 94 30.88 -19.25 -3.66
C GLY A 94 30.66 -20.61 -3.01
N VAL A 95 29.59 -21.36 -3.29
CA VAL A 95 29.52 -22.78 -2.85
C VAL A 95 30.36 -23.66 -3.79
N SER A 96 31.67 -23.71 -3.53
CA SER A 96 32.57 -24.64 -4.20
C SER A 96 32.46 -26.04 -3.58
N LEU A 97 31.84 -26.99 -4.29
CA LEU A 97 31.75 -28.38 -3.87
C LEU A 97 33.10 -29.10 -4.04
N SER A 98 33.92 -29.08 -2.99
CA SER A 98 35.22 -29.76 -2.95
C SER A 98 35.05 -31.28 -2.80
N ILE A 99 34.94 -31.98 -3.93
CA ILE A 99 35.04 -33.45 -3.98
C ILE A 99 36.52 -33.83 -4.05
N THR A 100 37.05 -34.46 -3.00
CA THR A 100 38.45 -34.92 -2.90
C THR A 100 38.63 -36.37 -3.36
N PRO A 101 39.56 -36.66 -4.28
CA PRO A 101 40.28 -37.93 -4.33
C PRO A 101 41.56 -37.89 -3.48
N PRO A 102 42.07 -39.04 -2.98
CA PRO A 102 43.12 -39.08 -1.96
C PRO A 102 44.57 -38.89 -2.47
N THR A 103 45.46 -38.57 -1.54
CA THR A 103 46.89 -38.27 -1.73
C THR A 103 47.80 -39.47 -1.99
N SER A 104 48.81 -39.30 -2.87
CA SER A 104 50.08 -40.04 -2.78
C SER A 104 51.31 -39.28 -3.33
N THR A 105 52.19 -38.88 -2.41
CA THR A 105 53.68 -38.93 -2.51
C THR A 105 54.46 -38.25 -3.66
N SER A 106 54.88 -37.01 -3.41
CA SER A 106 56.32 -36.60 -3.45
C SER A 106 56.98 -36.41 -4.86
N PRO A 107 58.28 -35.99 -5.01
CA PRO A 107 58.58 -34.82 -5.84
C PRO A 107 59.71 -35.02 -6.89
N PHE A 108 60.28 -33.90 -7.35
CA PHE A 108 61.48 -33.67 -8.19
C PHE A 108 61.25 -33.19 -9.64
N SER A 109 61.77 -31.98 -9.88
CA SER A 109 62.27 -31.45 -11.17
C SER A 109 63.82 -31.50 -11.12
N PRO A 110 64.61 -31.03 -12.13
CA PRO A 110 64.26 -30.42 -13.42
C PRO A 110 65.10 -30.94 -14.63
N LEU A 111 65.06 -30.20 -15.75
CA LEU A 111 65.98 -30.24 -16.92
C LEU A 111 65.79 -31.41 -17.93
N SER A 112 66.06 -31.24 -19.24
CA SER A 112 66.08 -30.03 -20.09
C SER A 112 66.13 -30.38 -21.60
N ASN A 113 65.78 -29.40 -22.44
CA ASN A 113 66.25 -29.18 -23.83
C ASN A 113 65.87 -30.13 -25.00
N LEU A 114 65.69 -29.46 -26.16
CA LEU A 114 65.66 -29.98 -27.55
C LEU A 114 64.46 -30.89 -27.91
N SER A 115 63.82 -30.78 -29.08
CA SER A 115 64.30 -30.22 -30.36
C SER A 115 63.26 -29.35 -31.08
N SER A 116 63.73 -28.55 -32.04
CA SER A 116 62.93 -27.73 -32.96
C SER A 116 62.61 -28.46 -34.27
N MET A 117 61.74 -27.85 -35.09
CA MET A 117 61.33 -28.22 -36.45
C MET A 117 60.37 -29.42 -36.58
N PHE A 118 59.11 -29.12 -36.94
CA PHE A 118 58.73 -29.16 -38.36
C PHE A 118 57.65 -28.11 -38.66
N THR A 119 57.42 -27.82 -39.95
CA THR A 119 56.82 -26.58 -40.47
C THR A 119 55.31 -26.70 -40.79
N LEU A 120 54.71 -25.53 -41.16
CA LEU A 120 53.43 -25.34 -41.87
C LEU A 120 52.12 -25.38 -41.05
N PHE A 121 51.65 -24.21 -40.60
CA PHE A 121 50.38 -23.59 -41.03
C PHE A 121 50.15 -22.24 -40.31
N PRO A 122 50.02 -21.10 -41.02
CA PRO A 122 49.65 -19.82 -40.40
C PRO A 122 48.13 -19.75 -40.19
N GLN A 123 47.60 -20.40 -39.15
CA GLN A 123 46.22 -20.15 -38.72
C GLN A 123 46.13 -18.79 -37.99
N SER A 124 45.44 -17.84 -38.60
CA SER A 124 45.13 -16.54 -38.02
C SER A 124 44.06 -16.70 -36.91
N HIS A 125 44.50 -16.80 -35.65
CA HIS A 125 43.62 -16.96 -34.50
C HIS A 125 42.57 -15.83 -34.39
N PRO A 126 41.25 -16.13 -34.43
CA PRO A 126 40.19 -15.12 -34.37
C PRO A 126 39.81 -14.72 -32.91
N SER A 127 40.72 -14.86 -31.95
CA SER A 127 40.51 -14.52 -30.54
C SER A 127 40.52 -13.01 -30.29
N SER A 128 41.59 -12.33 -30.71
CA SER A 128 41.85 -10.91 -30.44
C SER A 128 40.66 -9.97 -30.75
N LEU A 129 39.94 -10.21 -31.85
CA LEU A 129 38.77 -9.40 -32.23
C LEU A 129 37.57 -9.58 -31.28
N LYS A 130 37.40 -10.75 -30.65
CA LYS A 130 36.33 -10.99 -29.66
C LYS A 130 36.64 -10.27 -28.36
N ASP A 131 37.87 -10.37 -27.87
CA ASP A 131 38.31 -9.70 -26.64
C ASP A 131 38.30 -8.16 -26.79
N THR A 132 38.71 -7.67 -27.96
CA THR A 132 38.60 -6.25 -28.32
C THR A 132 37.14 -5.78 -28.37
N ARG A 133 36.22 -6.57 -28.93
CA ARG A 133 34.79 -6.22 -28.98
C ARG A 133 34.13 -6.27 -27.59
N ALA A 134 34.52 -7.23 -26.74
CA ALA A 134 34.06 -7.33 -25.36
C ALA A 134 34.54 -6.15 -24.50
N THR A 135 35.83 -5.80 -24.58
CA THR A 135 36.39 -4.65 -23.84
C THR A 135 35.79 -3.31 -24.30
N PHE A 136 35.51 -3.13 -25.60
CA PHE A 136 34.73 -1.97 -26.07
C PHE A 136 33.30 -1.95 -25.53
N ALA A 137 32.61 -3.10 -25.47
CA ALA A 137 31.26 -3.20 -24.92
C ALA A 137 31.23 -2.85 -23.42
N VAL A 138 32.16 -3.36 -22.61
CA VAL A 138 32.29 -3.02 -21.18
C VAL A 138 32.60 -1.53 -21.00
N ARG A 139 33.50 -0.96 -21.81
CA ARG A 139 33.83 0.48 -21.76
C ARG A 139 32.64 1.36 -22.16
N ALA A 140 31.82 0.91 -23.11
CA ALA A 140 30.57 1.59 -23.48
C ALA A 140 29.52 1.50 -22.37
N ALA A 141 29.32 0.34 -21.76
CA ALA A 141 28.40 0.13 -20.65
C ALA A 141 28.77 0.97 -19.41
N ASN A 142 30.05 1.03 -19.04
CA ASN A 142 30.52 1.89 -17.94
C ASN A 142 30.31 3.38 -18.26
N LYS A 143 30.59 3.81 -19.50
CA LYS A 143 30.34 5.20 -19.94
C LYS A 143 28.83 5.54 -20.01
N ALA A 144 27.96 4.54 -20.23
CA ALA A 144 26.51 4.71 -20.13
C ALA A 144 26.07 4.86 -18.67
N ARG A 145 26.54 3.98 -17.76
CA ARG A 145 26.31 4.08 -16.31
C ARG A 145 26.80 5.40 -15.72
N GLU A 146 27.98 5.90 -16.13
CA GLU A 146 28.44 7.24 -15.75
C GLU A 146 27.49 8.36 -16.21
N ARG A 147 26.99 8.30 -17.44
CA ARG A 147 26.03 9.30 -17.96
C ARG A 147 24.70 9.24 -17.23
N GLN A 148 24.23 8.03 -16.91
CA GLN A 148 23.01 7.75 -16.15
C GLN A 148 23.15 8.26 -14.70
N SER A 149 24.25 7.95 -14.02
CA SER A 149 24.59 8.46 -12.68
C SER A 149 24.67 9.99 -12.64
N ARG A 150 25.41 10.62 -13.56
CA ARG A 150 25.46 12.09 -13.70
C ARG A 150 24.11 12.72 -14.06
N ARG A 151 23.15 11.94 -14.60
CA ARG A 151 21.76 12.37 -14.85
C ARG A 151 20.90 12.25 -13.59
N LYS A 152 20.97 11.14 -12.85
CA LYS A 152 20.33 10.94 -11.52
C LYS A 152 20.78 12.08 -10.59
N GLN A 153 22.08 12.25 -10.37
CA GLN A 153 22.66 13.34 -9.55
C GLN A 153 22.18 14.76 -9.92
N LYS A 154 21.96 15.06 -11.21
CA LYS A 154 21.45 16.37 -11.64
C LYS A 154 19.96 16.55 -11.34
N ILE A 155 19.18 15.48 -11.45
CA ILE A 155 17.76 15.47 -11.08
C ILE A 155 17.64 15.57 -9.56
N ASP A 156 18.41 14.80 -8.81
CA ASP A 156 18.39 14.80 -7.33
C ASP A 156 18.80 16.19 -6.78
N HIS A 157 19.87 16.79 -7.31
CA HIS A 157 20.30 18.13 -6.92
C HIS A 157 19.30 19.23 -7.27
N GLN A 158 18.51 19.06 -8.33
CA GLN A 158 17.42 19.97 -8.67
C GLN A 158 16.22 19.77 -7.71
N ARG A 159 15.83 18.51 -7.48
CA ARG A 159 14.78 18.12 -6.52
C ARG A 159 15.09 18.62 -5.11
N GLN A 160 16.35 18.60 -4.69
CA GLN A 160 16.75 19.11 -3.37
C GLN A 160 16.54 20.63 -3.24
N LYS A 161 16.71 21.40 -4.32
CA LYS A 161 16.42 22.85 -4.33
C LYS A 161 14.92 23.11 -4.25
N GLU A 162 14.13 22.30 -4.94
CA GLU A 162 12.66 22.34 -4.88
C GLU A 162 12.18 22.00 -3.46
N ILE A 163 12.70 20.94 -2.84
CA ILE A 163 12.42 20.56 -1.44
C ILE A 163 12.75 21.71 -0.47
N VAL A 164 13.88 22.41 -0.64
CA VAL A 164 14.25 23.56 0.20
C VAL A 164 13.30 24.76 -0.01
N SER A 165 12.94 25.08 -1.25
CA SER A 165 11.96 26.14 -1.57
C SER A 165 10.59 25.84 -0.96
N ASP A 166 10.12 24.61 -1.13
CA ASP A 166 8.79 24.17 -0.70
C ASP A 166 8.73 24.04 0.83
N THR A 167 9.85 23.72 1.48
CA THR A 167 9.99 23.78 2.94
C THR A 167 9.75 25.20 3.44
N ALA A 168 10.40 26.21 2.83
CA ALA A 168 10.23 27.61 3.21
C ALA A 168 8.81 28.13 2.93
N GLU A 169 8.19 27.71 1.82
CA GLU A 169 6.79 28.08 1.53
C GLU A 169 5.81 27.43 2.53
N TRP A 170 6.00 26.16 2.88
CA TRP A 170 5.21 25.50 3.92
C TRP A 170 5.43 26.11 5.32
N GLU A 171 6.65 26.49 5.69
CA GLU A 171 6.91 27.14 7.00
C GLU A 171 6.16 28.48 7.11
N ARG A 172 6.17 29.30 6.05
CA ARG A 172 5.35 30.53 5.93
C ARG A 172 3.83 30.27 6.02
N ILE A 173 3.34 29.09 5.62
CA ILE A 173 1.92 28.69 5.73
C ILE A 173 1.60 28.16 7.15
N LEU A 174 2.55 27.49 7.79
CA LEU A 174 2.42 27.00 9.16
C LEU A 174 2.39 28.15 10.19
N GLU A 175 3.23 29.18 10.00
CA GLU A 175 3.32 30.38 10.85
C GLU A 175 2.02 31.19 10.96
N GLN A 176 1.15 31.14 9.94
CA GLN A 176 -0.13 31.85 9.96
C GLN A 176 -1.08 31.19 10.97
N ASN A 177 -1.59 31.96 11.94
CA ASN A 177 -2.56 31.47 12.95
C ASN A 177 -3.99 31.35 12.38
N ALA A 178 -4.12 30.61 11.28
CA ALA A 178 -5.36 30.33 10.56
C ALA A 178 -5.33 28.88 10.04
N PRO A 179 -6.50 28.28 9.73
CA PRO A 179 -6.57 27.01 9.00
C PRO A 179 -5.84 27.08 7.65
N ILE A 180 -5.31 25.96 7.18
CA ILE A 180 -4.69 25.89 5.84
C ILE A 180 -5.79 26.01 4.78
N ASP A 181 -5.63 26.94 3.83
CA ASP A 181 -6.43 26.96 2.61
C ASP A 181 -6.09 25.73 1.74
N LEU A 182 -6.92 24.70 1.85
CA LEU A 182 -6.80 23.46 1.09
C LEU A 182 -6.93 23.67 -0.43
N GLY A 183 -7.48 24.80 -0.89
CA GLY A 183 -7.49 25.23 -2.29
C GLY A 183 -6.11 25.72 -2.73
N GLY A 184 -5.63 26.79 -2.08
CA GLY A 184 -4.34 27.42 -2.38
C GLY A 184 -3.14 26.49 -2.29
N VAL A 185 -3.11 25.53 -1.35
CA VAL A 185 -1.99 24.57 -1.22
C VAL A 185 -2.04 23.39 -2.18
N LYS A 186 -3.00 23.33 -3.13
CA LYS A 186 -3.13 22.21 -4.08
C LYS A 186 -1.81 21.81 -4.73
N GLU A 187 -1.09 22.78 -5.30
CA GLU A 187 0.14 22.49 -6.05
C GLU A 187 1.33 22.12 -5.15
N LEU A 188 1.33 22.56 -3.89
CA LEU A 188 2.30 22.10 -2.89
C LEU A 188 2.05 20.63 -2.51
N CYS A 189 0.79 20.22 -2.31
CA CYS A 189 0.44 18.82 -2.08
C CYS A 189 0.73 17.94 -3.31
N CYS A 190 0.45 18.42 -4.52
CA CYS A 190 0.80 17.71 -5.77
C CYS A 190 2.32 17.40 -5.84
N ARG A 191 3.15 18.39 -5.50
CA ARG A 191 4.62 18.29 -5.47
C ARG A 191 5.16 17.49 -4.27
N GLY A 192 4.34 17.31 -3.24
CA GLY A 192 4.60 16.52 -2.03
C GLY A 192 5.08 17.38 -0.86
N VAL A 193 4.65 17.05 0.35
CA VAL A 193 5.02 17.81 1.55
C VAL A 193 6.44 17.40 1.99
N PRO A 194 7.38 18.36 2.16
CA PRO A 194 8.74 18.05 2.60
C PRO A 194 8.76 17.41 3.99
N PRO A 195 9.60 16.39 4.25
CA PRO A 195 9.60 15.64 5.52
C PRO A 195 9.74 16.52 6.77
N LYS A 196 10.60 17.55 6.74
CA LYS A 196 10.85 18.52 7.85
C LYS A 196 9.60 19.28 8.32
N VAL A 197 8.57 19.40 7.48
CA VAL A 197 7.31 20.09 7.80
C VAL A 197 6.12 19.15 7.88
N ARG A 198 6.25 17.89 7.42
CA ARG A 198 5.11 16.99 7.16
C ARG A 198 4.21 16.79 8.36
N GLY A 199 4.76 16.47 9.54
CA GLY A 199 3.99 16.34 10.78
C GLY A 199 3.15 17.58 11.08
N ARG A 200 3.78 18.76 11.11
CA ARG A 200 3.11 20.05 11.36
C ARG A 200 2.02 20.34 10.31
N VAL A 201 2.25 20.04 9.03
CA VAL A 201 1.26 20.21 7.96
C VAL A 201 0.08 19.26 8.13
N TRP A 202 0.35 17.96 8.33
CA TRP A 202 -0.68 16.93 8.51
C TRP A 202 -1.52 17.18 9.76
N SER A 203 -0.89 17.48 10.90
CA SER A 203 -1.56 17.87 12.15
C SER A 203 -2.48 19.08 11.94
N LYS A 204 -2.04 20.10 11.21
CA LYS A 204 -2.83 21.31 10.90
C LYS A 204 -3.93 21.08 9.84
N MET A 205 -3.82 20.06 8.98
CA MET A 205 -4.88 19.64 8.04
C MET A 205 -5.94 18.75 8.69
N ILE A 206 -5.53 17.84 9.58
CA ILE A 206 -6.44 16.96 10.33
C ILE A 206 -7.19 17.76 11.39
N GLY A 207 -6.48 18.66 12.08
CA GLY A 207 -7.00 19.50 13.15
C GLY A 207 -7.23 18.75 14.46
N ASN A 208 -7.71 19.48 15.48
CA ASN A 208 -8.07 18.93 16.78
C ASN A 208 -9.50 19.34 17.20
N ALA A 209 -10.48 19.00 16.35
CA ALA A 209 -11.90 19.26 16.60
C ALA A 209 -12.46 18.45 17.80
N LEU A 210 -11.80 17.36 18.19
CA LEU A 210 -12.08 16.59 19.41
C LEU A 210 -11.51 17.22 20.69
N CYS A 211 -10.77 18.33 20.60
CA CYS A 211 -10.15 19.03 21.73
C CYS A 211 -9.28 18.12 22.63
N ILE A 212 -8.59 17.15 22.02
CA ILE A 212 -7.72 16.21 22.75
C ILE A 212 -6.53 16.97 23.33
N SER A 213 -6.27 16.75 24.63
CA SER A 213 -5.17 17.36 25.36
C SER A 213 -4.11 16.32 25.75
N ARG A 214 -2.93 16.78 26.21
CA ARG A 214 -1.84 15.88 26.66
C ARG A 214 -2.20 15.13 27.94
N GLU A 215 -3.06 15.70 28.79
CA GLU A 215 -3.63 15.02 29.97
C GLU A 215 -4.59 13.91 29.54
N LEU A 216 -5.44 14.16 28.54
CA LEU A 216 -6.35 13.14 28.00
C LEU A 216 -5.58 11.98 27.36
N TRP A 217 -4.51 12.29 26.60
CA TRP A 217 -3.56 11.28 26.11
C TRP A 217 -3.01 10.44 27.26
N ALA A 218 -2.39 11.05 28.27
CA ALA A 218 -1.75 10.32 29.38
C ALA A 218 -2.72 9.42 30.17
N ILE A 219 -3.98 9.85 30.32
CA ILE A 219 -5.06 9.04 30.92
C ILE A 219 -5.35 7.80 30.07
N HIS A 220 -5.46 7.95 28.75
CA HIS A 220 -5.81 6.85 27.85
C HIS A 220 -4.62 5.94 27.52
N GLU A 221 -3.40 6.46 27.43
CA GLU A 221 -2.13 5.72 27.35
C GLU A 221 -2.02 4.72 28.50
N LYS A 222 -2.13 5.20 29.75
CA LYS A 222 -2.11 4.32 30.94
C LYS A 222 -3.23 3.27 30.90
N ARG A 223 -4.48 3.70 30.70
CA ARG A 223 -5.64 2.78 30.66
C ARG A 223 -5.58 1.78 29.50
N GLY A 224 -4.96 2.14 28.39
CA GLY A 224 -4.76 1.29 27.22
C GLY A 224 -3.78 0.15 27.53
N GLY A 225 -2.65 0.48 28.17
CA GLY A 225 -1.71 -0.52 28.70
C GLY A 225 -2.37 -1.47 29.69
N GLU A 226 -3.03 -0.92 30.72
CA GLU A 226 -3.78 -1.70 31.73
C GLU A 226 -4.87 -2.60 31.11
N MET A 227 -5.54 -2.14 30.05
CA MET A 227 -6.53 -2.94 29.31
C MET A 227 -5.87 -4.10 28.56
N LEU A 228 -4.81 -3.82 27.80
CA LEU A 228 -4.12 -4.81 26.96
C LEU A 228 -3.44 -5.90 27.80
N GLU A 229 -2.76 -5.53 28.88
CA GLU A 229 -2.12 -6.47 29.81
C GLU A 229 -3.16 -7.42 30.43
N ARG A 230 -4.23 -6.88 31.02
CA ARG A 230 -5.36 -7.65 31.59
C ARG A 230 -6.04 -8.57 30.57
N LYS A 231 -6.06 -8.19 29.28
CA LYS A 231 -6.62 -9.01 28.20
C LYS A 231 -5.68 -10.15 27.80
N ARG A 232 -4.36 -9.90 27.76
CA ARG A 232 -3.34 -10.92 27.48
C ARG A 232 -3.32 -12.00 28.57
N SER A 233 -3.30 -11.64 29.86
CA SER A 233 -3.30 -12.62 30.97
C SER A 233 -4.49 -13.57 30.89
N ARG A 234 -5.70 -13.04 30.74
CA ARG A 234 -6.94 -13.85 30.60
C ARG A 234 -6.94 -14.77 29.38
N SER A 235 -6.24 -14.38 28.30
CA SER A 235 -6.12 -15.21 27.10
C SER A 235 -5.11 -16.36 27.28
N GLN A 236 -4.09 -16.17 28.12
CA GLN A 236 -3.13 -17.21 28.50
C GLN A 236 -3.71 -18.18 29.53
N GLU A 237 -4.53 -17.68 30.47
CA GLU A 237 -5.26 -18.50 31.45
C GLU A 237 -6.26 -19.45 30.76
N ALA A 238 -6.97 -18.97 29.73
CA ALA A 238 -7.98 -19.74 28.99
C ALA A 238 -7.42 -20.88 28.11
N ASP A 239 -6.13 -20.87 27.77
CA ASP A 239 -5.46 -21.92 26.99
C ASP A 239 -4.91 -23.05 27.89
N GLY A 240 -5.03 -22.90 29.23
CA GLY A 240 -4.34 -23.73 30.22
C GLY A 240 -5.22 -24.52 31.20
N GLY A 241 -6.56 -24.44 31.14
CA GLY A 241 -7.43 -25.11 32.12
C GLY A 241 -8.89 -25.28 31.71
N GLU A 242 -9.55 -26.28 32.28
CA GLU A 242 -11.00 -26.49 32.15
C GLU A 242 -11.79 -25.37 32.86
N SER A 243 -12.97 -25.04 32.32
CA SER A 243 -13.75 -23.87 32.74
C SER A 243 -14.53 -24.11 34.04
N ASP A 244 -14.14 -23.44 35.14
CA ASP A 244 -15.02 -23.28 36.32
C ASP A 244 -15.87 -22.01 36.14
N ASP A 245 -17.15 -22.20 35.81
CA ASP A 245 -18.03 -21.17 35.25
C ASP A 245 -18.68 -20.31 36.36
N ASN A 246 -17.87 -19.47 37.03
CA ASN A 246 -18.27 -18.81 38.29
C ASN A 246 -17.68 -17.42 38.58
N ASP A 247 -17.60 -16.51 37.59
CA ASP A 247 -17.43 -15.06 37.87
C ASP A 247 -18.46 -14.17 37.15
N VAL A 248 -19.56 -13.90 37.85
CA VAL A 248 -20.57 -12.91 37.46
C VAL A 248 -20.39 -11.64 38.28
N VAL A 249 -19.70 -10.63 37.73
CA VAL A 249 -20.18 -9.23 37.56
C VAL A 249 -19.10 -8.41 36.84
N THR A 250 -19.15 -8.46 35.51
CA THR A 250 -19.16 -7.23 34.70
C THR A 250 -19.99 -7.55 33.47
N ARG A 251 -21.21 -6.98 33.37
CA ARG A 251 -21.97 -7.06 32.12
C ARG A 251 -21.10 -6.44 31.02
N PRO A 252 -20.71 -7.17 29.96
CA PRO A 252 -20.20 -6.49 28.78
C PRO A 252 -21.34 -5.60 28.27
N SER A 253 -21.11 -4.29 28.21
CA SER A 253 -21.96 -3.45 27.39
C SER A 253 -21.81 -3.99 25.96
N SER A 254 -22.92 -4.33 25.29
CA SER A 254 -22.91 -5.01 23.97
C SER A 254 -22.43 -4.12 22.81
N LEU A 255 -21.69 -3.07 23.15
CA LEU A 255 -21.10 -2.04 22.30
C LEU A 255 -19.58 -1.90 22.57
N SER A 256 -19.06 -2.45 23.68
CA SER A 256 -17.64 -2.45 24.02
C SER A 256 -16.89 -3.51 23.21
N LYS A 257 -15.89 -3.06 22.45
CA LYS A 257 -15.03 -3.89 21.60
C LYS A 257 -13.65 -4.13 22.22
N ASP A 258 -13.50 -3.95 23.53
CA ASP A 258 -12.25 -4.12 24.31
C ASP A 258 -11.50 -5.45 24.07
N HIS A 259 -12.11 -6.46 23.45
CA HIS A 259 -11.42 -7.69 23.05
C HIS A 259 -10.50 -7.49 21.84
N THR A 260 -10.88 -6.61 20.90
CA THR A 260 -10.11 -6.31 19.67
C THR A 260 -8.73 -5.69 19.93
N VAL A 261 -8.46 -5.22 21.15
CA VAL A 261 -7.14 -4.71 21.55
C VAL A 261 -6.02 -5.75 21.38
N LEU A 262 -6.36 -7.05 21.34
CA LEU A 262 -5.43 -8.14 21.06
C LEU A 262 -5.03 -8.24 19.58
N ASP A 263 -5.91 -7.81 18.66
CA ASP A 263 -5.66 -7.82 17.21
C ASP A 263 -4.55 -6.83 16.80
N ILE A 264 -4.17 -5.90 17.69
CA ILE A 264 -2.98 -5.06 17.56
C ILE A 264 -1.73 -5.92 17.34
N ASP A 265 -1.54 -6.97 18.15
CA ASP A 265 -0.35 -7.83 18.08
C ASP A 265 -0.36 -8.74 16.84
N VAL A 266 -1.52 -8.92 16.18
CA VAL A 266 -1.66 -9.61 14.89
C VAL A 266 -1.27 -8.70 13.72
N ASP A 267 -1.47 -7.39 13.85
CA ASP A 267 -1.15 -6.40 12.82
C ASP A 267 0.28 -5.85 12.90
N LEU A 268 0.87 -5.77 14.10
CA LEU A 268 2.23 -5.25 14.30
C LEU A 268 3.29 -5.93 13.40
N PRO A 269 3.39 -7.28 13.31
CA PRO A 269 4.41 -7.95 12.48
C PRO A 269 4.30 -7.67 10.96
N ARG A 270 3.17 -7.14 10.49
CA ARG A 270 2.91 -6.82 9.07
C ARG A 270 2.83 -5.32 8.80
N THR A 271 3.07 -4.47 9.80
CA THR A 271 2.99 -3.00 9.67
C THR A 271 4.32 -2.42 9.20
N PHE A 272 4.41 -2.11 7.90
CA PHE A 272 5.62 -1.63 7.22
C PHE A 272 6.88 -2.52 7.40
N PRO A 273 6.81 -3.83 7.08
CA PRO A 273 7.85 -4.82 7.41
C PRO A 273 9.26 -4.52 6.86
N ILE A 274 9.35 -3.76 5.77
CA ILE A 274 10.62 -3.35 5.15
C ILE A 274 11.43 -2.42 6.08
N LEU A 275 10.78 -1.70 7.00
CA LEU A 275 11.45 -0.71 7.87
C LEU A 275 12.16 -1.31 9.07
N SER A 276 11.86 -2.56 9.46
CA SER A 276 12.27 -3.19 10.73
C SER A 276 11.81 -2.49 12.03
N PHE A 277 11.39 -1.21 12.01
CA PHE A 277 11.07 -0.43 13.23
C PHE A 277 9.98 -1.03 14.13
N PHE A 278 8.86 -1.46 13.56
CA PHE A 278 7.64 -1.78 14.31
C PHE A 278 7.56 -3.25 14.77
N HIS A 279 8.73 -3.86 14.97
CA HIS A 279 8.91 -5.29 15.23
C HIS A 279 9.95 -5.54 16.33
N ASP A 280 10.20 -6.82 16.64
CA ASP A 280 11.21 -7.31 17.57
C ASP A 280 11.13 -6.74 19.00
N GLY A 281 9.96 -6.24 19.41
CA GLY A 281 9.73 -5.69 20.75
C GLY A 281 10.40 -4.34 21.03
N GLY A 282 10.88 -3.64 20.00
CA GLY A 282 11.61 -2.37 20.12
C GLY A 282 10.78 -1.20 20.64
N GLU A 283 11.42 -0.05 20.88
CA GLU A 283 10.71 1.15 21.38
C GLU A 283 9.59 1.58 20.43
N TRP A 284 9.82 1.53 19.12
CA TRP A 284 8.83 1.88 18.09
C TRP A 284 7.62 0.95 18.06
N GLU A 285 7.81 -0.36 18.23
CA GLU A 285 6.72 -1.31 18.40
C GLU A 285 5.89 -0.98 19.65
N ASN A 286 6.55 -0.65 20.76
CA ASN A 286 5.87 -0.30 22.02
C ASN A 286 5.17 1.06 21.97
N ARG A 287 5.75 2.08 21.30
CA ARG A 287 5.08 3.36 21.01
C ARG A 287 3.82 3.14 20.17
N LEU A 288 3.89 2.32 19.13
CA LEU A 288 2.76 2.00 18.25
C LEU A 288 1.67 1.21 19.00
N ARG A 289 2.04 0.20 19.79
CA ARG A 289 1.14 -0.56 20.67
C ARG A 289 0.47 0.33 21.72
N GLY A 290 1.22 1.25 22.32
CA GLY A 290 0.72 2.25 23.26
C GLY A 290 -0.32 3.17 22.62
N LEU A 291 0.00 3.71 21.43
CA LEU A 291 -0.92 4.57 20.66
C LEU A 291 -2.26 3.90 20.34
N LEU A 292 -2.20 2.64 19.91
CA LEU A 292 -3.36 1.86 19.48
C LEU A 292 -4.21 1.40 20.66
N SER A 293 -3.59 0.93 21.75
CA SER A 293 -4.32 0.56 22.97
C SER A 293 -4.92 1.79 23.68
N ALA A 294 -4.24 2.95 23.64
CA ALA A 294 -4.80 4.23 24.05
C ALA A 294 -6.02 4.63 23.22
N TYR A 295 -5.99 4.42 21.89
CA TYR A 295 -7.16 4.65 21.05
C TYR A 295 -8.32 3.72 21.41
N CYS A 296 -8.07 2.42 21.63
CA CYS A 296 -9.10 1.48 22.09
C CYS A 296 -9.71 1.89 23.44
N SER A 297 -8.88 2.42 24.35
CA SER A 297 -9.28 3.00 25.63
C SER A 297 -10.10 4.31 25.49
N TYR A 298 -9.84 5.10 24.45
CA TYR A 298 -10.56 6.34 24.16
C TYR A 298 -11.87 6.13 23.38
N ARG A 299 -11.91 5.13 22.49
CA ARG A 299 -13.05 4.74 21.65
C ARG A 299 -13.37 3.26 21.76
N PRO A 300 -13.84 2.77 22.93
CA PRO A 300 -14.22 1.36 23.11
C PRO A 300 -15.42 0.93 22.25
N ASP A 301 -16.17 1.89 21.69
CA ASP A 301 -17.22 1.69 20.69
C ASP A 301 -16.70 1.35 19.28
N VAL A 302 -15.49 1.82 18.95
CA VAL A 302 -14.76 1.49 17.72
C VAL A 302 -13.87 0.27 17.96
N GLY A 303 -13.16 0.24 19.10
CA GLY A 303 -12.13 -0.73 19.40
C GLY A 303 -10.91 -0.57 18.48
N TYR A 304 -10.22 -1.68 18.24
CA TYR A 304 -9.28 -1.82 17.14
C TYR A 304 -10.00 -2.38 15.90
N ILE A 305 -9.57 -1.95 14.72
CA ILE A 305 -9.99 -2.49 13.43
C ILE A 305 -8.74 -2.79 12.61
N GLN A 306 -8.67 -4.00 12.04
CA GLN A 306 -7.50 -4.50 11.32
C GLN A 306 -7.08 -3.55 10.17
N GLY A 307 -5.90 -2.95 10.29
CA GLY A 307 -5.37 -1.89 9.42
C GLY A 307 -5.04 -0.58 10.13
N MET A 308 -5.60 -0.35 11.32
CA MET A 308 -5.32 0.86 12.10
C MET A 308 -3.84 1.05 12.44
N SER A 309 -3.07 -0.04 12.60
CA SER A 309 -1.64 0.01 12.84
C SER A 309 -0.88 0.79 11.76
N PHE A 310 -1.27 0.66 10.48
CA PHE A 310 -0.64 1.38 9.38
C PHE A 310 -0.89 2.89 9.46
N LEU A 311 -2.10 3.30 9.87
CA LEU A 311 -2.45 4.71 10.08
C LEU A 311 -1.68 5.30 11.26
N ALA A 312 -1.64 4.57 12.38
CA ALA A 312 -0.93 4.95 13.59
C ALA A 312 0.59 5.04 13.37
N ALA A 313 1.18 4.08 12.66
CA ALA A 313 2.58 4.07 12.28
C ALA A 313 2.92 5.22 11.31
N MET A 314 2.07 5.48 10.31
CA MET A 314 2.25 6.60 9.37
C MET A 314 2.29 7.96 10.08
N LEU A 315 1.46 8.14 11.12
CA LEU A 315 1.48 9.33 11.96
C LEU A 315 2.72 9.36 12.86
N LEU A 316 3.08 8.26 13.55
CA LEU A 316 4.26 8.17 14.42
C LEU A 316 5.60 8.37 13.68
N LEU A 317 5.70 8.06 12.39
CA LEU A 317 6.88 8.38 11.56
C LEU A 317 7.06 9.90 11.31
N ASN A 318 6.08 10.73 11.70
CA ASN A 318 6.04 12.16 11.41
C ASN A 318 5.65 13.06 12.62
N LEU A 319 5.28 12.50 13.78
CA LEU A 319 4.71 13.20 14.95
C LEU A 319 5.11 12.52 16.27
N ASP A 320 5.09 13.25 17.39
CA ASP A 320 5.24 12.65 18.73
C ASP A 320 4.01 11.77 19.10
N SER A 321 4.10 10.88 20.09
CA SER A 321 2.99 9.97 20.43
C SER A 321 1.68 10.68 20.81
N CYS A 322 1.76 11.85 21.46
CA CYS A 322 0.60 12.63 21.87
C CYS A 322 -0.03 13.35 20.66
N GLU A 323 0.79 13.90 19.76
CA GLU A 323 0.36 14.49 18.49
C GLU A 323 -0.21 13.42 17.53
N ALA A 324 0.44 12.27 17.42
CA ALA A 324 0.00 11.13 16.60
C ALA A 324 -1.33 10.56 17.09
N PHE A 325 -1.56 10.47 18.41
CA PHE A 325 -2.83 10.04 18.99
C PHE A 325 -3.93 11.08 18.74
N THR A 326 -3.61 12.36 18.89
CA THR A 326 -4.51 13.48 18.59
C THR A 326 -4.91 13.46 17.12
N ALA A 327 -3.94 13.32 16.22
CA ALA A 327 -4.15 13.24 14.77
C ALA A 327 -4.95 11.99 14.39
N LEU A 328 -4.59 10.79 14.89
CA LEU A 328 -5.31 9.54 14.61
C LEU A 328 -6.78 9.66 15.04
N SER A 329 -7.02 10.13 16.27
CA SER A 329 -8.37 10.24 16.81
C SER A 329 -9.24 11.22 16.01
N ASN A 330 -8.68 12.38 15.62
CA ASN A 330 -9.41 13.34 14.79
C ASN A 330 -9.59 12.84 13.34
N LEU A 331 -8.58 12.19 12.76
CA LEU A 331 -8.62 11.59 11.42
C LEU A 331 -9.77 10.57 11.30
N LEU A 332 -9.84 9.60 12.22
CA LEU A 332 -10.83 8.52 12.21
C LEU A 332 -12.26 9.00 12.51
N ASN A 333 -12.41 10.13 13.22
CA ASN A 333 -13.72 10.70 13.57
C ASN A 333 -14.21 11.77 12.56
N ASN A 334 -13.36 12.24 11.64
CA ASN A 334 -13.70 13.34 10.73
C ASN A 334 -14.39 12.83 9.44
N PRO A 335 -15.65 13.22 9.16
CA PRO A 335 -16.39 12.77 7.98
C PRO A 335 -15.76 13.17 6.63
N ARG A 336 -14.78 14.08 6.60
CA ARG A 336 -14.00 14.40 5.39
C ARG A 336 -13.13 13.22 4.92
N TYR A 337 -12.60 12.46 5.88
CA TYR A 337 -11.68 11.36 5.65
C TYR A 337 -12.38 10.00 5.74
N PHE A 338 -13.41 9.90 6.59
CA PHE A 338 -14.24 8.70 6.71
C PHE A 338 -15.72 9.07 6.91
N SER A 339 -16.45 9.41 5.84
CA SER A 339 -17.89 9.66 5.91
C SER A 339 -18.63 8.38 6.28
N GLY A 340 -19.55 8.47 7.25
CA GLY A 340 -20.15 7.29 7.89
C GLY A 340 -19.29 6.68 9.01
N GLY A 341 -18.13 7.27 9.29
CA GLY A 341 -17.18 6.78 10.28
C GLY A 341 -16.17 5.79 9.72
N TYR A 342 -15.18 5.50 10.55
CA TYR A 342 -14.18 4.47 10.33
C TYR A 342 -14.74 3.11 10.75
N SER A 343 -15.07 2.28 9.77
CA SER A 343 -15.74 0.99 9.91
C SER A 343 -15.34 0.06 8.75
N PRO A 344 -15.31 -1.27 8.94
CA PRO A 344 -15.21 -2.23 7.83
C PRO A 344 -16.38 -2.12 6.83
N GLU A 345 -17.52 -1.57 7.26
CA GLU A 345 -18.66 -1.31 6.40
C GLU A 345 -18.45 -0.04 5.56
N MET A 346 -18.60 -0.16 4.23
CA MET A 346 -18.67 0.98 3.32
C MET A 346 -20.12 1.34 3.01
N LYS A 347 -20.44 2.63 3.03
CA LYS A 347 -21.74 3.15 2.56
C LYS A 347 -21.98 2.77 1.10
N ALA A 348 -23.21 2.36 0.79
CA ALA A 348 -23.63 2.05 -0.59
C ALA A 348 -23.38 3.21 -1.57
N SER A 349 -23.51 4.47 -1.14
CA SER A 349 -23.15 5.65 -1.94
C SER A 349 -21.66 5.72 -2.28
N HIS A 350 -20.76 5.41 -1.35
CA HIS A 350 -19.31 5.41 -1.62
C HIS A 350 -18.94 4.36 -2.67
N VAL A 351 -19.59 3.19 -2.59
CA VAL A 351 -19.46 2.11 -3.56
C VAL A 351 -20.05 2.54 -4.92
N ALA A 352 -21.23 3.16 -4.96
CA ALA A 352 -21.87 3.64 -6.19
C ALA A 352 -21.07 4.76 -6.88
N ALA A 353 -20.55 5.70 -6.10
CA ALA A 353 -19.64 6.77 -6.52
C ALA A 353 -18.36 6.21 -7.16
N PHE A 354 -17.77 5.18 -6.54
CA PHE A 354 -16.64 4.45 -7.12
C PHE A 354 -17.04 3.71 -8.41
N LYS A 355 -18.07 2.86 -8.38
CA LYS A 355 -18.50 2.02 -9.52
C LYS A 355 -18.85 2.88 -10.75
N SER A 356 -19.54 4.01 -10.54
CA SER A 356 -19.85 5.00 -11.59
C SER A 356 -18.58 5.61 -12.20
N SER A 357 -17.61 5.98 -11.36
CA SER A 357 -16.34 6.55 -11.81
C SER A 357 -15.44 5.52 -12.48
N PHE A 358 -15.45 4.25 -12.02
CA PHE A 358 -14.70 3.15 -12.61
C PHE A 358 -15.17 2.86 -14.03
N LYS A 359 -16.48 2.67 -14.21
CA LYS A 359 -17.13 2.47 -15.52
C LYS A 359 -16.87 3.61 -16.50
N ALA A 360 -16.74 4.85 -16.02
CA ALA A 360 -16.48 6.03 -16.85
C ALA A 360 -15.00 6.19 -17.26
N ASN A 361 -14.03 5.80 -16.42
CA ASN A 361 -12.60 6.00 -16.69
C ASN A 361 -11.90 4.78 -17.30
N LEU A 362 -12.35 3.56 -16.95
CA LEU A 362 -11.70 2.30 -17.34
C LEU A 362 -12.76 1.29 -17.86
N PRO A 363 -13.57 1.62 -18.89
CA PRO A 363 -14.74 0.83 -19.29
C PRO A 363 -14.45 -0.61 -19.71
N LEU A 364 -13.24 -0.89 -20.24
CA LEU A 364 -12.83 -2.26 -20.58
C LEU A 364 -12.49 -3.08 -19.33
N LEU A 365 -11.78 -2.50 -18.36
CA LEU A 365 -11.46 -3.15 -17.10
C LEU A 365 -12.70 -3.33 -16.22
N TRP A 366 -13.66 -2.40 -16.29
CA TRP A 366 -15.00 -2.55 -15.72
C TRP A 366 -15.69 -3.82 -16.25
N LYS A 367 -15.79 -3.97 -17.58
CA LYS A 367 -16.38 -5.18 -18.19
C LYS A 367 -15.71 -6.47 -17.72
N HIS A 368 -14.39 -6.47 -17.63
CA HIS A 368 -13.60 -7.62 -17.16
C HIS A 368 -13.89 -7.93 -15.67
N PHE A 369 -14.00 -6.93 -14.81
CA PHE A 369 -14.37 -7.12 -13.40
C PHE A 369 -15.79 -7.68 -13.24
N GLU A 370 -16.75 -7.26 -14.09
CA GLU A 370 -18.12 -7.79 -14.06
C GLU A 370 -18.19 -9.22 -14.63
N LEU A 371 -17.33 -9.57 -15.60
CA LEU A 371 -17.24 -10.93 -16.18
C LEU A 371 -16.73 -11.96 -15.14
N HIS A 372 -15.87 -11.55 -14.22
CA HIS A 372 -15.29 -12.40 -13.17
C HIS A 372 -15.93 -12.19 -11.78
N ASP A 373 -17.13 -11.60 -11.72
CA ASP A 373 -17.92 -11.32 -10.50
C ASP A 373 -17.10 -10.65 -9.37
N VAL A 374 -16.29 -9.65 -9.73
CA VAL A 374 -15.39 -8.98 -8.78
C VAL A 374 -16.19 -8.02 -7.89
N GLY A 375 -16.57 -8.51 -6.70
CA GLY A 375 -17.05 -7.67 -5.61
C GLY A 375 -16.03 -6.57 -5.29
N HIS A 376 -16.32 -5.33 -5.66
CA HIS A 376 -15.36 -4.22 -5.60
C HIS A 376 -15.02 -3.84 -4.15
N GLU A 377 -16.02 -4.03 -3.29
CA GLU A 377 -15.96 -3.94 -1.84
C GLU A 377 -14.82 -4.80 -1.24
N LEU A 378 -14.49 -5.95 -1.86
CA LEU A 378 -13.47 -6.90 -1.39
C LEU A 378 -12.04 -6.34 -1.34
N PHE A 379 -11.75 -5.28 -2.09
CA PHE A 379 -10.46 -4.57 -2.04
C PHE A 379 -10.59 -3.13 -1.55
N LEU A 380 -11.71 -2.45 -1.82
CA LEU A 380 -11.92 -1.06 -1.43
C LEU A 380 -11.97 -0.87 0.10
N ILE A 381 -12.50 -1.83 0.86
CA ILE A 381 -12.52 -1.76 2.33
C ILE A 381 -11.08 -1.70 2.88
N ASP A 382 -10.23 -2.61 2.43
CA ASP A 382 -8.81 -2.70 2.82
C ASP A 382 -8.01 -1.45 2.42
N TRP A 383 -8.25 -0.93 1.21
CA TRP A 383 -7.63 0.29 0.72
C TRP A 383 -8.10 1.52 1.50
N ARG A 384 -9.38 1.59 1.89
CA ARG A 384 -9.95 2.68 2.69
C ARG A 384 -9.41 2.65 4.12
N LEU A 385 -9.55 1.53 4.81
CA LEU A 385 -9.13 1.37 6.22
C LEU A 385 -7.64 1.64 6.42
N SER A 386 -6.79 1.31 5.45
CA SER A 386 -5.34 1.58 5.55
C SER A 386 -4.89 2.90 4.89
N ILE A 387 -5.79 3.67 4.27
CA ILE A 387 -5.43 4.78 3.34
C ILE A 387 -4.30 4.32 2.40
N PHE A 388 -4.54 3.19 1.74
CA PHE A 388 -3.63 2.44 0.86
C PHE A 388 -2.32 1.92 1.47
N CYS A 389 -2.03 2.20 2.74
CA CYS A 389 -0.74 1.87 3.36
C CYS A 389 -0.43 0.37 3.49
N ARG A 390 -1.42 -0.51 3.34
CA ARG A 390 -1.21 -1.98 3.31
C ARG A 390 -0.68 -2.48 1.97
N ILE A 391 -0.90 -1.77 0.86
CA ILE A 391 -0.61 -2.26 -0.50
C ILE A 391 0.46 -1.45 -1.26
N LEU A 392 0.65 -0.17 -0.92
CA LEU A 392 1.63 0.72 -1.57
C LEU A 392 2.94 0.81 -0.75
N PRO A 393 4.09 1.09 -1.39
CA PRO A 393 5.34 1.35 -0.68
C PRO A 393 5.30 2.72 0.05
N LEU A 394 6.03 2.85 1.16
CA LEU A 394 5.98 3.99 2.09
C LEU A 394 6.05 5.36 1.40
N ASP A 395 6.93 5.52 0.42
CA ASP A 395 7.20 6.82 -0.22
C ASP A 395 6.04 7.26 -1.12
N LEU A 396 5.27 6.29 -1.64
CA LEU A 396 4.02 6.57 -2.33
C LEU A 396 2.89 6.78 -1.32
N CYS A 397 2.87 6.04 -0.20
CA CYS A 397 1.91 6.25 0.89
C CYS A 397 1.95 7.69 1.42
N VAL A 398 3.12 8.25 1.73
CA VAL A 398 3.21 9.65 2.19
C VAL A 398 2.69 10.65 1.15
N ARG A 399 2.91 10.39 -0.15
CA ARG A 399 2.41 11.23 -1.26
C ARG A 399 0.90 11.10 -1.47
N VAL A 400 0.35 9.90 -1.26
CA VAL A 400 -1.09 9.64 -1.23
C VAL A 400 -1.72 10.34 -0.03
N TRP A 401 -1.08 10.35 1.14
CA TRP A 401 -1.55 11.07 2.32
C TRP A 401 -1.49 12.61 2.15
N ASP A 402 -0.42 13.16 1.60
CA ASP A 402 -0.28 14.59 1.30
C ASP A 402 -1.46 15.15 0.48
N MET A 403 -2.00 14.32 -0.42
CA MET A 403 -3.16 14.64 -1.25
C MET A 403 -4.50 14.24 -0.62
N PHE A 404 -4.57 13.10 0.08
CA PHE A 404 -5.78 12.63 0.76
C PHE A 404 -6.18 13.56 1.92
N LEU A 405 -5.23 14.05 2.73
CA LEU A 405 -5.51 15.02 3.78
C LEU A 405 -6.03 16.36 3.20
N ARG A 406 -5.64 16.70 1.96
CA ARG A 406 -6.16 17.87 1.25
C ARG A 406 -7.56 17.65 0.66
N GLU A 407 -7.85 16.49 0.07
CA GLU A 407 -9.05 16.24 -0.75
C GLU A 407 -10.14 15.36 -0.12
N GLY A 408 -9.81 14.58 0.91
CA GLY A 408 -10.72 13.62 1.56
C GLY A 408 -11.07 12.42 0.67
N GLU A 409 -12.21 11.77 0.95
CA GLU A 409 -12.66 10.57 0.22
C GLU A 409 -12.86 10.77 -1.30
N THR A 410 -12.96 12.02 -1.78
CA THR A 410 -12.95 12.31 -3.23
C THR A 410 -11.64 11.89 -3.90
N PHE A 411 -10.50 12.02 -3.20
CA PHE A 411 -9.20 11.54 -3.67
C PHE A 411 -9.00 10.04 -3.43
N PHE A 412 -9.66 9.43 -2.44
CA PHE A 412 -9.67 7.97 -2.32
C PHE A 412 -10.21 7.30 -3.59
N VAL A 413 -11.30 7.81 -4.18
CA VAL A 413 -11.83 7.30 -5.46
C VAL A 413 -10.83 7.50 -6.61
N LYS A 414 -10.20 8.69 -6.72
CA LYS A 414 -9.16 8.95 -7.74
C LYS A 414 -7.94 8.03 -7.58
N CYS A 415 -7.48 7.83 -6.35
CA CYS A 415 -6.32 7.01 -6.01
C CYS A 415 -6.58 5.54 -6.36
N SER A 416 -7.72 4.99 -5.94
CA SER A 416 -8.15 3.63 -6.28
C SER A 416 -8.20 3.40 -7.80
N LEU A 417 -8.75 4.35 -8.57
CA LEU A 417 -8.82 4.25 -10.03
C LEU A 417 -7.46 4.46 -10.71
N GLY A 418 -6.57 5.29 -10.16
CA GLY A 418 -5.20 5.43 -10.66
C GLY A 418 -4.37 4.15 -10.44
N ILE A 419 -4.54 3.48 -9.30
CA ILE A 419 -3.93 2.17 -9.00
C ILE A 419 -4.45 1.10 -9.97
N LEU A 420 -5.78 1.00 -10.17
CA LEU A 420 -6.36 0.08 -11.15
C LEU A 420 -5.88 0.37 -12.57
N LYS A 421 -5.71 1.64 -12.96
CA LYS A 421 -5.16 2.02 -14.26
C LYS A 421 -3.70 1.58 -14.42
N SER A 422 -2.88 1.68 -13.37
CA SER A 422 -1.50 1.18 -13.38
C SER A 422 -1.42 -0.36 -13.39
N LEU A 423 -2.38 -1.06 -12.77
CA LEU A 423 -2.46 -2.53 -12.74
C LEU A 423 -3.13 -3.14 -13.97
N ALA A 424 -3.84 -2.35 -14.78
CA ALA A 424 -4.62 -2.82 -15.92
C ALA A 424 -3.88 -3.76 -16.89
N PRO A 425 -2.57 -3.60 -17.21
CA PRO A 425 -1.83 -4.54 -18.08
C PRO A 425 -1.57 -5.93 -17.48
N SER A 426 -1.71 -6.06 -16.15
CA SER A 426 -1.62 -7.32 -15.42
C SER A 426 -3.02 -7.89 -15.16
N LEU A 427 -3.96 -7.04 -14.74
CA LEU A 427 -5.36 -7.45 -14.54
C LEU A 427 -5.98 -7.99 -15.82
N ALA A 428 -5.69 -7.39 -16.99
CA ALA A 428 -6.17 -7.87 -18.29
C ALA A 428 -5.79 -9.33 -18.64
N LYS A 429 -4.84 -9.93 -17.91
CA LYS A 429 -4.30 -11.28 -18.13
C LYS A 429 -4.76 -12.28 -17.07
N ALA A 430 -5.45 -11.80 -16.04
CA ALA A 430 -6.08 -12.65 -15.05
C ALA A 430 -7.30 -13.33 -15.68
N ASN A 431 -7.55 -14.58 -15.30
CA ASN A 431 -8.59 -15.43 -15.90
C ASN A 431 -9.68 -15.79 -14.90
N ASP A 432 -9.44 -15.51 -13.61
CA ASP A 432 -10.38 -15.71 -12.52
C ASP A 432 -10.26 -14.66 -11.39
N LEU A 433 -11.22 -14.71 -10.47
CA LEU A 433 -11.31 -13.83 -9.30
C LEU A 433 -10.10 -13.93 -8.35
N MET A 434 -9.45 -15.08 -8.22
CA MET A 434 -8.27 -15.24 -7.36
C MET A 434 -7.04 -14.59 -7.98
N GLU A 435 -6.82 -14.72 -9.29
CA GLU A 435 -5.75 -14.01 -9.99
C GLU A 435 -5.93 -12.49 -9.89
N ILE A 436 -7.15 -11.98 -10.12
CA ILE A 436 -7.50 -10.56 -9.92
C ILE A 436 -7.22 -10.13 -8.48
N MET A 437 -7.77 -10.83 -7.49
CA MET A 437 -7.63 -10.47 -6.07
C MET A 437 -6.21 -10.64 -5.52
N LYS A 438 -5.35 -11.43 -6.18
CA LYS A 438 -3.91 -11.49 -5.91
C LYS A 438 -3.20 -10.24 -6.43
N ILE A 439 -3.42 -9.87 -7.70
CA ILE A 439 -2.82 -8.68 -8.33
C ILE A 439 -3.19 -7.40 -7.57
N LEU A 440 -4.43 -7.31 -7.05
CA LEU A 440 -4.90 -6.17 -6.23
C LEU A 440 -4.28 -6.09 -4.82
N LYS A 441 -3.55 -7.13 -4.39
CA LYS A 441 -2.80 -7.15 -3.11
C LYS A 441 -1.30 -6.93 -3.33
N GLU A 442 -0.73 -7.40 -4.44
CA GLU A 442 0.72 -7.36 -4.74
C GLU A 442 1.18 -6.03 -5.40
N THR A 443 0.64 -4.89 -4.98
CA THR A 443 0.83 -3.61 -5.69
C THR A 443 2.16 -2.89 -5.38
N MET A 444 3.01 -3.45 -4.52
CA MET A 444 4.25 -2.81 -4.03
C MET A 444 5.32 -2.57 -5.11
N ALA A 445 5.21 -3.22 -6.27
CA ALA A 445 6.16 -3.10 -7.39
C ALA A 445 5.83 -1.95 -8.38
N LEU A 446 4.77 -1.18 -8.14
CA LEU A 446 4.33 -0.12 -9.05
C LEU A 446 5.17 1.17 -8.93
N ASP A 447 5.38 1.84 -10.07
CA ASP A 447 6.06 3.13 -10.10
C ASP A 447 5.25 4.24 -9.41
N THR A 448 5.95 5.01 -8.58
CA THR A 448 5.43 6.18 -7.87
C THR A 448 4.91 7.24 -8.85
N GLU A 449 5.70 7.57 -9.87
CA GLU A 449 5.38 8.66 -10.80
C GLU A 449 4.27 8.28 -11.77
N LEU A 450 4.27 7.04 -12.28
CA LEU A 450 3.18 6.50 -13.10
C LEU A 450 1.83 6.47 -12.35
N ILE A 451 1.81 6.07 -11.07
CA ILE A 451 0.59 6.13 -10.26
C ILE A 451 0.12 7.58 -10.10
N LEU A 452 0.97 8.51 -9.68
CA LEU A 452 0.58 9.91 -9.50
C LEU A 452 0.09 10.54 -10.82
N ALA A 453 0.73 10.22 -11.95
CA ALA A 453 0.30 10.62 -13.28
C ALA A 453 -1.08 10.03 -13.63
N ASN A 454 -1.31 8.74 -13.39
CA ASN A 454 -2.60 8.08 -13.62
C ASN A 454 -3.72 8.66 -12.75
N ILE A 455 -3.46 8.91 -11.46
CA ILE A 455 -4.40 9.55 -10.53
C ILE A 455 -4.80 10.95 -11.03
N SER A 456 -3.84 11.76 -11.51
CA SER A 456 -4.13 13.12 -12.00
C SER A 456 -5.05 13.16 -13.22
N GLN A 457 -5.18 12.05 -13.96
CA GLN A 457 -6.03 11.93 -15.14
C GLN A 457 -7.45 11.42 -14.83
N ILE A 458 -7.71 10.92 -13.61
CA ILE A 458 -9.03 10.37 -13.25
C ILE A 458 -10.07 11.49 -13.10
N LYS A 459 -11.17 11.35 -13.83
CA LYS A 459 -12.34 12.22 -13.74
C LYS A 459 -13.39 11.58 -12.84
N LEU A 460 -13.77 12.24 -11.75
CA LEU A 460 -14.89 11.77 -10.93
C LEU A 460 -16.22 11.92 -11.69
N ALA A 461 -17.16 11.01 -11.48
CA ALA A 461 -18.54 11.22 -11.91
C ALA A 461 -19.19 12.34 -11.08
N ALA A 462 -20.08 13.14 -11.66
CA ALA A 462 -20.70 14.28 -10.97
C ALA A 462 -21.43 13.91 -9.66
N VAL A 463 -21.96 12.68 -9.58
CA VAL A 463 -22.59 12.12 -8.36
C VAL A 463 -21.62 12.09 -7.17
N VAL A 464 -20.32 11.83 -7.42
CA VAL A 464 -19.29 11.76 -6.37
C VAL A 464 -19.11 13.09 -5.65
N GLU A 465 -19.21 14.21 -6.38
CA GLU A 465 -19.07 15.55 -5.80
C GLU A 465 -20.29 15.93 -4.95
N SER A 466 -21.48 15.40 -5.23
CA SER A 466 -22.66 15.55 -4.36
C SER A 466 -22.68 14.59 -3.17
N GLU A 467 -22.24 13.33 -3.34
CA GLU A 467 -22.34 12.30 -2.29
C GLU A 467 -21.15 12.27 -1.32
N LEU A 468 -19.94 12.60 -1.78
CA LEU A 468 -18.74 12.72 -0.94
C LEU A 468 -18.39 14.20 -0.64
N GLY A 469 -18.71 15.12 -1.55
CA GLY A 469 -18.44 16.55 -1.42
C GLY A 469 -19.54 17.35 -0.72
N GLY A 470 -20.48 16.70 -0.02
CA GLY A 470 -21.62 17.29 0.69
C GLY A 470 -21.28 18.25 1.86
N GLY A 471 -20.03 18.68 1.97
CA GLY A 471 -19.58 19.78 2.82
C GLY A 471 -18.47 20.57 2.11
N PHE A 472 -18.55 21.91 2.19
CA PHE A 472 -17.66 22.89 1.53
C PHE A 472 -17.90 23.18 0.03
N GLY A 473 -19.12 23.60 -0.30
CA GLY A 473 -19.29 24.74 -1.21
C GLY A 473 -19.01 26.06 -0.46
N ALA A 474 -18.44 27.07 -1.12
CA ALA A 474 -18.10 28.34 -0.47
C ALA A 474 -19.34 29.23 -0.24
N GLY A 475 -19.48 29.83 0.95
CA GLY A 475 -20.60 30.73 1.24
C GLY A 475 -20.70 31.28 2.67
N ASP A 476 -20.23 32.51 2.85
CA ASP A 476 -20.48 33.47 3.96
C ASP A 476 -19.90 33.18 5.37
N GLY A 477 -19.08 34.13 5.84
CA GLY A 477 -18.46 34.16 7.15
C GLY A 477 -19.34 34.84 8.19
N ARG A 478 -20.48 34.23 8.55
CA ARG A 478 -21.39 34.80 9.54
C ARG A 478 -21.63 33.89 10.74
N ALA A 479 -20.94 34.18 11.84
CA ALA A 479 -21.00 33.45 13.09
C ALA A 479 -22.45 33.38 13.63
N ARG A 480 -23.07 32.20 13.56
CA ARG A 480 -24.30 31.91 14.30
C ARG A 480 -23.95 31.60 15.76
N SER A 481 -23.88 32.64 16.57
CA SER A 481 -23.98 32.52 18.03
C SER A 481 -25.32 31.85 18.37
N SER A 482 -25.27 30.58 18.75
CA SER A 482 -26.43 29.87 19.30
C SER A 482 -26.44 30.12 20.81
N THR A 483 -27.34 31.01 21.24
CA THR A 483 -27.41 31.45 22.63
C THR A 483 -27.90 30.34 23.55
N LEU A 484 -26.98 29.63 24.21
CA LEU A 484 -27.30 28.79 25.37
C LEU A 484 -27.59 29.68 26.59
N GLY A 485 -28.77 30.29 26.59
CA GLY A 485 -29.26 31.17 27.65
C GLY A 485 -30.26 30.47 28.55
N GLY A 486 -29.88 30.26 29.82
CA GLY A 486 -30.82 30.12 30.94
C GLY A 486 -31.37 28.73 31.22
N CYS A 487 -30.77 28.05 32.19
CA CYS A 487 -31.55 27.50 33.30
C CYS A 487 -30.68 27.44 34.58
N ALA A 488 -31.09 28.18 35.60
CA ALA A 488 -30.48 28.14 36.93
C ALA A 488 -31.53 28.54 37.99
N GLN A 489 -31.52 27.84 39.12
CA GLN A 489 -32.26 28.12 40.36
C GLN A 489 -33.80 28.09 40.29
N SER A 490 -34.34 26.93 40.65
CA SER A 490 -35.38 26.80 41.68
C SER A 490 -35.12 25.53 42.50
#